data_AF-A0A2G9PWQ7-F1
#
_entry.id   AF-A0A2G9PWQ7-F1
#
_cell.length_a   1.000
_cell.length_b   1.000
_cell.length_c   1.000
_cell.angle_alpha   90.00
_cell.angle_beta   90.00
_cell.angle_gamma   90.00
#
_symmetry.space_group_name_H-M   'P 1'
#
loop_
_entity.id
_entity.type
_entity.pdbx_description
1 polymer ?
#
loop_
_entity_poly.entity_id
_entity_poly.type
_entity_poly.pdbx_seq_one_letter_code
_entity_poly.pdbx_strand_id
1 'polypeptide(L)'
;MFENKEIKVILSEEADQVFQELNSMVGEEKIKGIESSFHQTLLRSIQRTISLLKGNPFAGNQIPKRQLPDRYLRKYDAENAWRIELANRWRLIYTITGNKLEIINFIMDIFNHKNYDRIFGYKH
;
A
#
# COMPACT_ATOMS: atom_id res chain seq x y z
N MET A 1 10.56 17.56 11.00
CA MET A 1 10.96 16.13 11.04
C MET A 1 10.34 15.51 12.29
N PHE A 2 9.87 14.27 12.24
CA PHE A 2 9.28 13.55 13.39
C PHE A 2 10.39 13.04 14.33
N GLU A 3 11.27 13.95 14.76
CA GLU A 3 12.44 13.61 15.58
C GLU A 3 11.96 12.89 16.85
N ASN A 4 12.43 11.65 17.03
CA ASN A 4 12.14 10.72 18.13
C ASN A 4 10.90 9.81 18.01
N LYS A 5 10.18 9.79 16.88
CA LYS A 5 9.12 8.78 16.67
C LYS A 5 9.62 7.58 15.87
N GLU A 6 9.32 6.38 16.35
CA GLU A 6 9.51 5.15 15.60
C GLU A 6 8.49 5.08 14.47
N ILE A 7 8.92 4.86 13.22
CA ILE A 7 8.02 4.71 12.07
C ILE A 7 7.95 3.24 11.69
N LYS A 8 6.73 2.68 11.73
CA LYS A 8 6.45 1.30 11.35
C LYS A 8 5.59 1.27 10.10
N VAL A 9 5.86 0.30 9.24
CA VAL A 9 5.02 -0.04 8.10
C VAL A 9 4.55 -1.47 8.31
N ILE A 10 3.24 -1.65 8.44
CA ILE A 10 2.61 -2.95 8.73
C ILE A 10 1.62 -3.23 7.60
N LEU A 11 1.59 -4.47 7.11
CA LEU A 11 0.66 -4.91 6.08
C LEU A 11 -0.53 -5.60 6.74
N SER A 12 -1.74 -5.36 6.23
CA SER A 12 -2.88 -6.23 6.50
C SER A 12 -2.65 -7.62 5.89
N GLU A 13 -3.46 -8.59 6.28
CA GLU A 13 -3.41 -9.95 5.72
C GLU A 13 -3.54 -9.95 4.19
N GLU A 14 -4.45 -9.14 3.64
CA GLU A 14 -4.70 -9.02 2.20
C GLU A 14 -3.52 -8.35 1.49
N ALA A 15 -2.97 -7.30 2.08
CA ALA A 15 -1.83 -6.60 1.51
C ALA A 15 -0.58 -7.49 1.54
N ASP A 16 -0.38 -8.25 2.62
CA ASP A 16 0.72 -9.21 2.72
C ASP A 16 0.54 -10.35 1.71
N GLN A 17 -0.65 -10.92 1.58
CA GLN A 17 -0.92 -11.96 0.59
C GLN A 17 -0.54 -11.51 -0.83
N VAL A 18 -0.99 -10.32 -1.25
CA VAL A 18 -0.62 -9.74 -2.56
C VAL A 18 0.89 -9.56 -2.68
N PHE A 19 1.55 -9.12 -1.61
CA PHE A 19 3.00 -8.93 -1.60
C PHE A 19 3.76 -10.26 -1.70
N GLN A 20 3.35 -11.30 -0.96
CA GLN A 20 3.98 -12.63 -1.00
C GLN A 20 3.77 -13.31 -2.35
N GLU A 21 2.55 -13.28 -2.90
CA GLU A 21 2.25 -13.81 -4.23
C GLU A 21 3.16 -13.16 -5.29
N LEU A 22 3.31 -11.83 -5.24
CA LEU A 22 4.17 -11.10 -6.16
C LEU A 22 5.65 -11.44 -5.99
N ASN A 23 6.14 -11.59 -4.76
CA ASN A 23 7.52 -12.02 -4.50
C ASN A 23 7.79 -13.41 -5.09
N SER A 24 6.87 -14.36 -4.92
CA SER A 24 6.98 -15.72 -5.48
C SER A 24 7.06 -15.68 -7.00
N MET A 25 6.15 -14.96 -7.66
CA MET A 25 6.15 -14.80 -9.12
C MET A 25 7.47 -14.19 -9.63
N VAL A 26 7.97 -13.14 -8.97
CA VAL A 26 9.26 -12.52 -9.32
C VAL A 26 10.43 -13.47 -9.08
N GLY A 27 10.38 -14.29 -8.03
CA GLY A 27 11.39 -15.33 -7.77
C GLY A 27 11.49 -16.32 -8.92
N GLU A 28 10.36 -16.84 -9.38
CA GLU A 28 10.30 -17.76 -10.53
C GLU A 28 10.80 -17.12 -11.83
N GLU A 29 10.42 -15.87 -12.09
CA GLU A 29 10.87 -15.14 -13.27
C GLU A 29 12.40 -15.02 -13.30
N LYS A 30 13.01 -14.69 -12.16
CA LYS A 30 14.47 -14.60 -12.03
C LYS A 30 15.15 -15.95 -12.26
N ILE A 31 14.59 -17.04 -11.73
CA ILE A 31 15.10 -18.40 -11.96
C ILE A 31 15.07 -18.73 -13.47
N LYS A 32 14.04 -18.27 -14.19
CA LYS A 32 13.89 -18.45 -15.64
C LYS A 32 14.76 -17.48 -16.48
N GLY A 33 15.60 -16.65 -15.85
CA GLY A 33 16.43 -15.66 -16.55
C GLY A 33 15.66 -14.46 -17.10
N ILE A 34 14.44 -14.20 -16.64
CA ILE A 34 13.69 -13.00 -17.04
C ILE A 34 14.25 -11.80 -16.30
N GLU A 35 14.91 -10.90 -17.04
CA GLU A 35 15.58 -9.72 -16.47
C GLU A 35 14.64 -8.54 -16.19
N SER A 36 13.49 -8.51 -16.87
CA SER A 36 12.49 -7.45 -16.69
C SER A 36 11.09 -7.96 -16.98
N SER A 37 10.16 -7.63 -16.09
CA SER A 37 8.75 -7.96 -16.22
C SER A 37 7.89 -6.90 -15.57
N PHE A 38 6.59 -6.98 -15.85
CA PHE A 38 5.58 -6.23 -15.10
C PHE A 38 5.65 -6.54 -13.59
N HIS A 39 5.77 -7.82 -13.20
CA HIS A 39 5.78 -8.24 -11.79
C HIS A 39 6.98 -7.66 -11.05
N GLN A 40 8.18 -7.72 -11.65
CA GLN A 40 9.39 -7.14 -11.08
C GLN A 40 9.28 -5.62 -10.92
N THR A 41 8.67 -4.95 -11.90
CA THR A 41 8.46 -3.50 -11.85
C THR A 41 7.48 -3.11 -10.75
N LEU A 42 6.38 -3.84 -10.61
CA LEU A 42 5.42 -3.64 -9.53
C LEU A 42 6.04 -3.91 -8.16
N LEU A 43 6.80 -4.99 -8.01
CA LEU A 43 7.45 -5.33 -6.74
C LEU A 43 8.43 -4.24 -6.31
N ARG A 44 9.27 -3.77 -7.24
CA ARG A 44 10.17 -2.62 -6.99
C ARG A 44 9.40 -1.37 -6.60
N SER A 45 8.24 -1.12 -7.22
CA SER A 45 7.38 0.01 -6.87
C SER A 45 6.85 -0.09 -5.44
N ILE A 46 6.38 -1.27 -5.03
CA ILE A 46 5.87 -1.51 -3.65
C ILE A 46 7.01 -1.35 -2.64
N GLN A 47 8.16 -1.96 -2.88
CA GLN A 47 9.34 -1.87 -2.00
C GLN A 47 9.82 -0.42 -1.82
N ARG A 48 9.88 0.34 -2.93
CA ARG A 48 10.19 1.78 -2.89
C ARG A 48 9.18 2.56 -2.07
N THR A 49 7.89 2.29 -2.25
CA THR A 49 6.82 2.94 -1.46
C THR A 49 6.91 2.60 0.02
N ILE A 50 7.17 1.34 0.39
CA ILE A 50 7.38 0.95 1.79
C ILE A 50 8.58 1.69 2.39
N SER A 51 9.69 1.78 1.65
CA SER A 51 10.87 2.53 2.11
C SER A 51 10.59 4.04 2.22
N LEU A 52 9.79 4.60 1.31
CA LEU A 52 9.36 5.99 1.35
C LEU A 52 8.54 6.27 2.61
N LEU A 53 7.59 5.39 2.95
CA LEU A 53 6.74 5.55 4.13
C LEU A 53 7.53 5.50 5.44
N LYS A 54 8.61 4.72 5.50
CA LYS A 54 9.53 4.71 6.66
C LYS A 54 10.23 6.07 6.88
N GLY A 55 10.45 6.86 5.83
CA GLY A 55 11.05 8.20 5.93
C GLY A 55 10.02 9.34 5.96
N ASN A 56 8.85 9.12 5.38
CA ASN A 56 7.76 10.09 5.32
C ASN A 56 6.40 9.37 5.37
N PRO A 57 5.78 9.25 6.56
CA PRO A 57 4.50 8.56 6.74
C PRO A 57 3.35 9.17 5.92
N PHE A 58 3.44 10.45 5.56
CA PHE A 58 2.39 11.21 4.87
C PHE A 58 2.67 11.38 3.37
N ALA A 59 3.54 10.55 2.79
CA ALA A 59 3.97 10.68 1.39
C ALA A 59 2.85 10.45 0.35
N GLY A 60 1.73 9.84 0.73
CA GLY A 60 0.58 9.61 -0.16
C GLY A 60 -0.35 10.80 -0.32
N ASN A 61 -1.30 10.67 -1.25
CA ASN A 61 -2.42 11.60 -1.35
C ASN A 61 -3.51 11.18 -0.37
N GLN A 62 -3.93 12.09 0.50
CA GLN A 62 -5.02 11.81 1.43
C GLN A 62 -6.33 11.59 0.67
N ILE A 63 -7.07 10.54 1.04
CA ILE A 63 -8.40 10.25 0.53
C ILE A 63 -9.40 11.07 1.36
N PRO A 64 -10.27 11.89 0.74
CA PRO A 64 -11.33 12.59 1.45
C PRO A 64 -12.22 11.62 2.22
N LYS A 65 -12.58 11.92 3.48
CA LYS A 65 -13.40 11.03 4.33
C LYS A 65 -14.70 10.57 3.65
N ARG A 66 -15.36 11.45 2.88
CA ARG A 66 -16.57 11.13 2.10
C ARG A 66 -16.37 10.11 0.96
N GLN A 67 -15.13 9.89 0.53
CA GLN A 67 -14.75 8.95 -0.52
C GLN A 67 -14.12 7.67 0.05
N LEU A 68 -13.88 7.59 1.36
CA LEU A 68 -13.30 6.43 2.01
C LEU A 68 -14.39 5.36 2.16
N PRO A 69 -14.24 4.17 1.53
CA PRO A 69 -15.24 3.12 1.68
C PRO A 69 -15.37 2.63 3.12
N ASP A 70 -16.61 2.47 3.60
CA ASP A 70 -16.90 2.06 4.99
C ASP A 70 -16.24 0.73 5.39
N ARG A 71 -15.89 -0.13 4.43
CA ARG A 71 -15.18 -1.38 4.72
C ARG A 71 -13.87 -1.15 5.46
N TYR A 72 -13.18 -0.03 5.23
CA TYR A 72 -11.93 0.28 5.89
C TYR A 72 -12.15 0.66 7.36
N LEU A 73 -13.21 1.42 7.65
CA LEU A 73 -13.62 1.69 9.03
C LEU A 73 -14.05 0.40 9.73
N ARG A 74 -14.94 -0.40 9.12
CA ARG A 74 -15.46 -1.62 9.75
C ARG A 74 -14.40 -2.71 9.97
N LYS A 75 -13.41 -2.81 9.09
CA LYS A 75 -12.41 -3.89 9.13
C LYS A 75 -11.14 -3.52 9.87
N TYR A 76 -10.70 -2.27 9.78
CA TYR A 76 -9.41 -1.83 10.29
C TYR A 76 -9.50 -0.64 11.25
N ASP A 77 -10.72 -0.20 11.60
CA ASP A 77 -10.96 1.02 12.38
C ASP A 77 -10.30 2.27 11.76
N ALA A 78 -10.18 2.27 10.43
CA ALA A 78 -9.48 3.32 9.71
C ALA A 78 -10.42 4.52 9.43
N GLU A 79 -10.28 5.57 10.23
CA GLU A 79 -11.00 6.84 10.02
C GLU A 79 -10.37 7.75 8.96
N ASN A 80 -9.14 7.46 8.57
CA ASN A 80 -8.38 8.19 7.58
C ASN A 80 -7.70 7.21 6.62
N ALA A 81 -7.40 7.67 5.40
CA ALA A 81 -6.63 6.88 4.45
C ALA A 81 -5.85 7.76 3.49
N TRP A 82 -4.78 7.19 2.97
CA TRP A 82 -3.92 7.74 1.94
C TRP A 82 -3.78 6.73 0.81
N ARG A 83 -3.54 7.25 -0.38
CA ARG A 83 -3.28 6.48 -1.59
C ARG A 83 -1.92 6.85 -2.14
N ILE A 84 -1.14 5.84 -2.52
CA ILE A 84 0.04 6.00 -3.36
C ILE A 84 -0.19 5.22 -4.66
N GLU A 85 0.01 5.88 -5.80
CA GLU A 85 0.04 5.22 -7.10
C GLU A 85 1.33 4.39 -7.20
N LEU A 86 1.17 3.17 -7.68
CA LEU A 86 2.25 2.22 -7.97
C LEU A 86 2.36 2.04 -9.49
N ALA A 87 3.41 1.34 -9.91
CA ALA A 87 3.59 0.99 -11.31
C ALA A 87 2.32 0.34 -11.91
N ASN A 88 2.08 0.62 -13.20
CA ASN A 88 1.02 -0.01 -13.99
C ASN A 88 -0.41 0.18 -13.44
N ARG A 89 -0.70 1.37 -12.89
CA ARG A 89 -2.01 1.74 -12.34
C ARG A 89 -2.45 0.83 -11.19
N TRP A 90 -1.47 0.35 -10.41
CA TRP A 90 -1.72 -0.25 -9.11
C TRP A 90 -1.73 0.83 -8.04
N ARG A 91 -2.37 0.55 -6.91
CA ARG A 91 -2.50 1.49 -5.80
C ARG A 91 -2.24 0.76 -4.50
N LEU A 92 -1.55 1.46 -3.62
CA LEU A 92 -1.39 1.09 -2.22
C LEU A 92 -2.25 2.03 -1.39
N ILE A 93 -3.17 1.46 -0.61
CA ILE A 93 -4.02 2.21 0.32
C ILE A 93 -3.55 1.93 1.74
N TYR A 94 -3.34 2.98 2.53
CA TYR A 94 -2.90 2.85 3.91
C TYR A 94 -3.58 3.86 4.82
N THR A 95 -3.70 3.52 6.09
CA THR A 95 -4.10 4.44 7.16
C THR A 95 -2.87 4.82 7.99
N ILE A 96 -2.93 5.99 8.63
CA ILE A 96 -1.90 6.46 9.55
C ILE A 96 -2.53 6.48 10.94
N THR A 97 -1.98 5.66 11.82
CA THR A 97 -2.32 5.61 13.24
C THR A 97 -1.04 5.68 14.08
N GLY A 98 -1.16 5.69 15.39
CA GLY A 98 -0.02 5.70 16.30
C GLY A 98 -0.25 6.59 17.52
N ASN A 99 0.83 6.88 18.22
CA ASN A 99 0.79 7.59 19.50
C ASN A 99 1.95 8.60 19.59
N LYS A 100 2.37 8.94 20.81
CA LYS A 100 3.48 9.87 21.04
C LYS A 100 4.84 9.27 20.67
N LEU A 101 4.99 7.95 20.73
CA LEU A 101 6.25 7.23 20.53
C LEU A 101 6.38 6.66 19.12
N GLU A 102 5.28 6.25 18.50
CA GLU A 102 5.31 5.62 17.18
C GLU A 102 4.28 6.20 16.19
N ILE A 103 4.62 6.11 14.90
CA ILE A 103 3.71 6.31 13.78
C ILE A 103 3.64 5.00 13.00
N ILE A 104 2.43 4.51 12.77
CA ILE A 104 2.17 3.27 12.05
C ILE A 104 1.48 3.62 10.74
N ASN A 105 2.15 3.31 9.63
CA ASN A 105 1.55 3.20 8.31
C ASN A 105 1.00 1.78 8.15
N PHE A 106 -0.29 1.61 8.37
CA PHE A 106 -0.96 0.32 8.18
C PHE A 106 -1.51 0.22 6.75
N ILE A 107 -0.85 -0.59 5.92
CA ILE A 107 -1.21 -0.84 4.53
C ILE A 107 -2.41 -1.79 4.51
N MET A 108 -3.57 -1.26 4.12
CA MET A 108 -4.85 -1.98 4.16
C MET A 108 -5.13 -2.78 2.88
N ASP A 109 -4.61 -2.33 1.74
CA ASP A 109 -4.82 -2.98 0.45
C ASP A 109 -3.72 -2.59 -0.55
N ILE A 110 -3.39 -3.53 -1.44
CA ILE A 110 -2.57 -3.33 -2.65
C ILE A 110 -3.33 -3.96 -3.82
N PHE A 111 -3.75 -3.17 -4.80
CA PHE A 111 -4.53 -3.72 -5.92
C PHE A 111 -4.38 -2.94 -7.23
N ASN A 112 -4.83 -3.55 -8.32
CA ASN A 112 -4.94 -2.91 -9.64
C ASN A 112 -6.09 -1.90 -9.71
N HIS A 113 -6.10 -1.08 -10.77
CA HIS A 113 -7.14 -0.09 -11.01
C HIS A 113 -8.57 -0.64 -11.03
N LYS A 114 -8.82 -1.83 -11.60
CA LYS A 114 -10.18 -2.39 -11.67
C LYS A 114 -10.73 -2.69 -10.28
N ASN A 115 -9.90 -3.28 -9.41
CA ASN A 115 -10.27 -3.55 -8.02
C ASN A 115 -10.42 -2.26 -7.22
N TYR A 116 -9.54 -1.28 -7.45
CA TYR A 116 -9.67 0.06 -6.87
C TYR A 116 -11.02 0.68 -7.19
N ASP A 117 -11.36 0.78 -8.48
CA ASP A 117 -12.59 1.43 -8.94
C ASP A 117 -13.82 0.73 -8.36
N ARG A 118 -13.81 -0.62 -8.32
CA ARG A 118 -14.87 -1.41 -7.69
C ARG A 118 -15.02 -1.13 -6.19
N ILE A 119 -13.91 -1.09 -5.44
CA ILE A 119 -13.93 -0.86 -3.99
C ILE A 119 -14.36 0.57 -3.66
N PHE A 120 -13.92 1.54 -4.46
CA PHE A 120 -14.20 2.96 -4.26
C PHE A 120 -15.48 3.44 -4.97
N GLY A 121 -16.19 2.56 -5.67
CA GLY A 121 -17.45 2.86 -6.34
C GLY A 121 -17.31 3.78 -7.55
N TYR A 122 -16.13 3.86 -8.17
CA TYR A 122 -15.91 4.65 -9.37
C TYR A 122 -16.44 3.93 -10.61
N LYS A 123 -17.15 4.68 -11.46
CA LYS A 123 -17.65 4.23 -12.76
C LYS A 123 -16.89 5.03 -13.81
N HIS A 124 -16.04 4.35 -14.59
CA HIS A 124 -15.41 4.91 -15.80
C HIS A 124 -16.21 4.48 -17.02
#